data_AF-A0A7W1FYI3-F1
#
_entry.id   AF-A0A7W1FYI3-F1
#
_cell.length_a   1.000
_cell.length_b   1.000
_cell.length_c   1.000
_cell.angle_alpha   90.00
_cell.angle_beta   90.00
_cell.angle_gamma   90.00
#
_symmetry.space_group_name_H-M   'P 1'
#
loop_
_entity.id
_entity.type
_entity.pdbx_description
1 polymer ?
#
loop_
_entity_poly.entity_id
_entity_poly.type
_entity_poly.pdbx_seq_one_letter_code
_entity_poly.pdbx_strand_id
1 'polypeptide(L)' 'MSSKKCSKCTIVFECSNEKERCWCEEVYIDLSALEAIKELYDNCLCPACLKEYSVVEEK' A
#
# COMPACT_ATOMS: atom_id res chain seq x y z
N MET A 1 9.19 10.12 11.16
CA MET A 1 9.11 8.68 10.83
C MET A 1 7.91 8.11 11.57
N SER A 2 6.74 8.15 10.95
CA SER A 2 5.52 7.61 11.54
C SER A 2 5.39 6.12 11.20
N SER A 3 5.41 5.25 12.22
CA SER A 3 5.08 3.84 12.04
C SER A 3 3.56 3.67 11.94
N LYS A 4 3.07 3.00 10.90
CA LYS A 4 1.65 2.68 10.68
C LYS A 4 1.42 1.18 10.84
N LYS A 5 0.20 0.80 11.22
CA LYS A 5 -0.21 -0.59 11.32
C LYS A 5 -1.07 -0.95 10.12
N CYS A 6 -0.73 -2.02 9.41
CA CYS A 6 -1.45 -2.48 8.23
C CYS A 6 -2.82 -3.06 8.62
N SER A 7 -3.91 -2.63 8.00
CA SER A 7 -5.24 -3.20 8.28
C SER A 7 -5.41 -4.63 7.80
N LYS A 8 -4.65 -5.07 6.78
CA LYS A 8 -4.73 -6.43 6.21
C LYS A 8 -3.97 -7.46 7.05
N CYS A 9 -2.67 -7.23 7.24
CA CYS A 9 -1.78 -8.19 7.92
C CYS A 9 -1.41 -7.80 9.35
N THR A 10 -1.89 -6.66 9.84
CA THR A 10 -1.62 -6.14 11.20
C THR A 10 -0.15 -5.92 11.54
N ILE A 11 0.75 -5.96 10.55
CA ILE A 11 2.17 -5.64 10.75
C ILE A 11 2.34 -4.14 10.97
N VAL A 12 3.33 -3.78 11.77
CA VAL A 12 3.81 -2.41 11.86
C VAL A 12 4.84 -2.20 10.75
N PHE A 13 4.62 -1.19 9.92
CA PHE A 13 5.55 -0.76 8.88
C PHE A 13 5.84 0.73 9.07
N GLU A 14 7.06 1.16 8.75
CA GLU A 14 7.29 2.60 8.64
C GLU A 14 6.40 3.15 7.53
N CYS A 15 5.94 4.39 7.64
CA CYS A 15 5.25 5.09 6.56
C CYS A 15 6.18 6.19 6.04
N SER A 16 6.57 6.07 4.77
CA SER A 16 7.44 7.05 4.11
C SER A 16 6.66 8.18 3.46
N ASN A 17 5.38 8.36 3.79
CA ASN A 17 4.58 9.48 3.28
C ASN A 17 5.11 10.86 3.72
N GLU A 18 5.88 10.91 4.82
CA GLU A 18 6.59 12.12 5.26
C GLU A 18 7.99 12.27 4.65
N LYS A 19 8.47 11.28 3.88
CA LYS A 19 9.75 11.32 3.17
C LYS A 19 9.50 11.58 1.69
N GLU A 20 10.54 12.05 1.00
CA GLU A 20 10.51 12.35 -0.45
C GLU A 20 10.19 11.15 -1.37
N ARG A 21 10.14 9.91 -0.86
CA ARG A 21 9.72 8.73 -1.61
C ARG A 21 8.90 7.79 -0.75
N CYS A 22 7.63 7.61 -1.13
CA CYS A 22 6.76 6.58 -0.57
C CYS A 22 6.65 5.40 -1.55
N TRP A 23 6.73 4.15 -1.05
CA TRP A 23 6.48 2.98 -1.92
C TRP A 23 5.09 3.01 -2.53
N CYS A 24 4.12 3.70 -1.93
CA CYS A 24 2.79 3.84 -2.52
C CYS A 24 2.83 4.53 -3.90
N GLU A 25 3.88 5.33 -4.16
CA GLU A 25 4.12 5.96 -5.46
C GLU A 25 4.98 5.09 -6.39
N GLU A 26 5.78 4.17 -5.82
CA GLU A 26 6.59 3.22 -6.59
C GLU A 26 5.78 1.98 -7.02
N VAL A 27 4.73 1.64 -6.27
CA VAL A 27 3.88 0.47 -6.55
C VAL A 27 2.75 0.89 -7.49
N TYR A 28 2.77 0.35 -8.70
CA TYR A 28 1.71 0.55 -9.68
C TYR A 28 0.53 -0.38 -9.35
N ILE A 29 -0.59 0.22 -8.99
CA ILE A 29 -1.86 -0.46 -8.68
C ILE A 29 -2.94 0.10 -9.60
N ASP A 30 -3.78 -0.80 -10.13
CA ASP A 30 -4.91 -0.39 -10.96
C ASP A 30 -5.93 0.40 -10.14
N LEU A 31 -6.67 1.30 -10.80
CA LEU A 31 -7.76 2.06 -10.18
C LEU A 31 -8.79 1.14 -9.52
N SER A 32 -9.13 0.03 -10.18
CA SER A 32 -10.10 -0.94 -9.67
C SER A 32 -9.62 -1.57 -8.35
N ALA A 33 -8.32 -1.89 -8.27
CA ALA A 33 -7.70 -2.43 -7.06
C ALA A 33 -7.61 -1.36 -5.96
N LEU A 34 -7.31 -0.12 -6.32
CA LEU A 34 -7.26 1.01 -5.39
C LEU A 34 -8.64 1.31 -4.78
N GLU A 35 -9.70 1.29 -5.57
CA GLU A 35 -11.08 1.44 -5.09
C GLU A 35 -11.45 0.30 -4.13
N ALA A 36 -11.18 -0.94 -4.51
CA ALA A 36 -11.41 -2.09 -3.63
C ALA A 36 -10.62 -1.96 -2.31
N ILE A 37 -9.36 -1.50 -2.35
CA ILE A 37 -8.57 -1.26 -1.14
C ILE A 37 -9.22 -0.18 -0.26
N LYS A 38 -9.69 0.93 -0.85
CA LYS A 38 -10.37 2.00 -0.10
C LYS A 38 -11.69 1.55 0.53
N GLU A 39 -12.41 0.65 -0.12
CA GLU A 39 -13.66 0.10 0.42
C GLU A 39 -13.41 -0.98 1.49
N LEU A 40 -12.40 -1.82 1.31
CA LEU A 40 -12.08 -2.93 2.21
C LEU A 40 -11.24 -2.50 3.42
N TYR A 41 -10.43 -1.45 3.29
CA TYR A 41 -9.46 -1.03 4.29
C TYR A 41 -9.54 0.48 4.56
N ASP A 42 -9.86 0.82 5.80
CA ASP A 42 -9.97 2.21 6.27
C ASP A 42 -8.59 2.85 6.59
N ASN A 43 -7.50 2.07 6.53
CA ASN A 43 -6.17 2.52 6.92
C ASN A 43 -5.09 2.09 5.92
N CYS A 44 -3.86 2.57 6.10
CA CYS A 44 -2.75 2.31 5.20
C CYS A 44 -2.39 0.81 5.15
N LEU A 45 -2.10 0.31 3.95
CA LEU A 45 -1.53 -1.01 3.72
C LEU A 45 0.00 -0.95 3.67
N CYS A 46 0.65 -2.00 4.17
CA CYS A 46 2.11 -2.13 4.06
C CYS A 46 2.53 -2.43 2.61
N PRO A 47 3.79 -2.14 2.23
CA PRO A 47 4.26 -2.37 0.86
C PRO A 47 4.09 -3.82 0.39
N ALA A 48 4.24 -4.80 1.28
CA ALA A 48 4.03 -6.20 0.93
C ALA A 48 2.57 -6.48 0.53
N CYS A 49 1.61 -6.00 1.32
CA CYS A 49 0.20 -6.16 1.00
C CYS A 49 -0.21 -5.34 -0.22
N LEU A 50 0.30 -4.12 -0.36
CA LEU A 50 0.03 -3.27 -1.52
C LEU A 50 0.55 -3.92 -2.81
N LYS A 51 1.71 -4.59 -2.74
CA LYS A 51 2.30 -5.31 -3.86
C LYS A 51 1.49 -6.53 -4.31
N GLU A 52 0.72 -7.15 -3.41
CA GLU A 52 -0.24 -8.21 -3.81
C GLU A 52 -1.36 -7.67 -4.71
N TYR A 53 -1.69 -6.39 -4.60
CA TYR A 53 -2.66 -5.73 -5.48
C TYR A 53 -1.99 -5.08 -6.69
N SER A 54 -0.65 -4.99 -6.70
CA SER A 54 0.08 -4.37 -7.79
C SER A 54 -0.08 -5.19 -9.07
N VAL A 55 -0.37 -4.49 -10.15
CA VAL A 55 -0.43 -5.09 -11.48
C VAL A 55 1.00 -5.19 -12.00
N VAL A 56 1.70 -6.26 -11.62
CA VAL A 56 2.93 -6.62 -12.32
C VAL A 56 2.51 -7.10 -13.71
N GLU A 57 2.54 -6.20 -14.69
CA GLU A 57 2.48 -6.59 -16.09
C GLU A 57 3.73 -7.43 -16.38
N GLU A 58 3.58 -8.75 -16.27
CA GLU A 58 4.56 -9.72 -16.76
C GLU A 58 4.55 -9.62 -18.29
N LYS A 59 5.46 -8.81 -18.84
CA LYS A 59 5.66 -8.64 -20.28
C LYS A 59 6.91 -9.38 -20.75
#